data_AF-A0AAU1Q9N0-F1
#
_entry.id   AF-A0AAU1Q9N0-F1
#
_cell.length_a   1.000
_cell.length_b   1.000
_cell.length_c   1.000
_cell.angle_alpha   90.00
_cell.angle_beta   90.00
_cell.angle_gamma   90.00
#
_symmetry.space_group_name_H-M   'P 1'
#
loop_
_entity.id
_entity.type
_entity.pdbx_description
1 polymer ?
#
loop_
_entity_poly.entity_id
_entity_poly.type
_entity_poly.pdbx_seq_one_letter_code
_entity_poly.pdbx_strand_id
1 'polypeptide(L)'
;MPITEAHLRTTLTAYLDEHPEEKPGLAPVLDLLDSGADLSARSEFRGHATAGAILSGADGRILHVHHLALDKWLLPGGHLESVDDALLEAALRELTEETGIPADAVTTVTHRPVHIDVHPIAANDTKGEPDHQHIDFRFLFRTTADIGQLQAEEVTGAAWRDADTIGDQTLRQRIAQALR
;
A
#
# COMPACT_ATOMS: atom_id res chain seq x y z
N MET A 1 -3.88 19.20 -1.11
CA MET A 1 -2.46 19.49 -0.83
C MET A 1 -1.72 18.18 -0.86
N PRO A 2 -0.60 18.08 -1.58
CA PRO A 2 0.13 16.82 -1.70
C PRO A 2 0.53 16.28 -0.32
N ILE A 3 0.62 14.95 -0.22
CA ILE A 3 1.12 14.27 0.99
C ILE A 3 2.46 14.86 1.42
N THR A 4 2.54 15.25 2.70
CA THR A 4 3.71 15.90 3.30
C THR A 4 4.47 14.96 4.23
N GLU A 5 5.72 15.32 4.56
CA GLU A 5 6.49 14.67 5.64
C GLU A 5 5.69 14.61 6.95
N ALA A 6 4.98 15.69 7.30
CA ALA A 6 4.17 15.75 8.52
C ALA A 6 3.02 14.71 8.51
N HIS A 7 2.39 14.50 7.35
CA HIS A 7 1.38 13.44 7.18
C HIS A 7 2.01 12.06 7.40
N LEU A 8 3.12 11.76 6.70
CA LEU A 8 3.82 10.48 6.81
C LEU A 8 4.26 10.19 8.25
N ARG A 9 4.87 11.17 8.91
CA ARG A 9 5.28 11.07 10.32
C ARG A 9 4.10 10.83 11.25
N THR A 10 2.99 11.55 11.05
CA THR A 10 1.79 11.39 11.89
C THR A 10 1.19 10.00 11.70
N THR A 11 1.08 9.52 10.46
CA THR A 11 0.57 8.18 10.16
C THR A 11 1.46 7.09 10.75
N LEU A 12 2.78 7.17 10.55
CA LEU A 12 3.73 6.20 11.07
C LEU A 12 3.75 6.18 12.61
N THR A 13 3.76 7.36 13.26
CA THR A 13 3.77 7.44 14.72
C THR A 13 2.48 6.83 15.30
N ALA A 14 1.32 7.18 14.74
CA ALA A 14 0.04 6.63 15.20
C ALA A 14 -0.03 5.11 15.00
N TYR A 15 0.53 4.60 13.89
CA TYR A 15 0.65 3.17 13.66
C TYR A 15 1.55 2.48 14.71
N LEU A 16 2.71 3.07 15.01
CA LEU A 16 3.65 2.55 16.01
C LEU A 16 3.16 2.65 17.46
N ASP A 17 2.21 3.53 17.74
CA ASP A 17 1.52 3.58 19.03
C ASP A 17 0.56 2.40 19.21
N GLU A 18 -0.07 1.94 18.12
CA GLU A 18 -0.93 0.75 18.10
C GLU A 18 -0.13 -0.55 17.98
N HIS A 19 1.05 -0.49 17.34
CA HIS A 19 1.94 -1.62 17.05
C HIS A 19 3.37 -1.35 17.54
N PRO A 20 3.59 -1.22 18.86
CA PRO A 20 4.91 -0.89 19.41
C PRO A 20 5.97 -1.96 19.12
N GLU A 21 5.56 -3.20 18.85
CA GLU A 21 6.44 -4.30 18.44
C GLU A 21 7.15 -4.04 17.10
N GLU A 22 6.59 -3.21 16.22
CA GLU A 22 7.15 -2.89 14.89
C GLU A 22 8.20 -1.78 14.93
N LYS A 23 8.35 -1.09 16.07
CA LYS A 23 9.29 0.03 16.22
C LYS A 23 10.72 -0.31 15.76
N PRO A 24 11.30 -1.48 16.09
CA PRO A 24 12.64 -1.82 15.63
C PRO A 24 12.74 -1.95 14.10
N GLY A 25 11.71 -2.50 13.44
CA GLY A 25 11.68 -2.68 11.98
C GLY A 25 11.49 -1.36 11.23
N LEU A 26 10.77 -0.40 11.83
CA LEU A 26 10.46 0.90 11.24
C LEU A 26 11.35 2.05 11.72
N ALA A 27 12.31 1.78 12.61
CA ALA A 27 13.29 2.77 13.06
C ALA A 27 14.05 3.44 11.90
N PRO A 28 14.49 2.73 10.84
CA PRO A 28 15.14 3.38 9.70
C PRO A 28 14.25 4.41 8.97
N VAL A 29 12.93 4.19 8.96
CA VAL A 29 11.98 5.13 8.36
C VAL A 29 11.87 6.41 9.20
N LEU A 30 11.82 6.26 10.53
CA LEU A 30 11.84 7.40 11.45
C LEU A 30 13.15 8.19 11.34
N ASP A 31 14.29 7.51 11.25
CA ASP A 31 15.60 8.15 11.09
C ASP A 31 15.68 8.97 9.79
N LEU A 32 15.10 8.47 8.69
CA LEU A 32 15.03 9.22 7.43
C LEU A 32 14.17 10.47 7.57
N LEU A 33 12.97 10.35 8.17
CA LEU A 33 12.11 11.51 8.45
C LEU A 33 12.82 12.52 9.35
N ASP A 34 13.51 12.07 10.40
CA ASP A 34 14.27 12.93 11.33
C ASP A 34 15.45 13.65 10.66
N SER A 35 15.99 13.07 9.58
CA SER A 35 17.01 13.71 8.73
C SER A 35 16.44 14.76 7.76
N GLY A 36 15.11 14.93 7.71
CA GLY A 36 14.41 15.81 6.76
C GLY A 36 14.33 15.22 5.35
N ALA A 37 14.37 13.89 5.21
CA ALA A 37 14.16 13.22 3.93
C ALA A 37 12.72 13.40 3.45
N ASP A 38 12.54 13.73 2.17
CA ASP A 38 11.23 13.81 1.56
C ASP A 38 10.77 12.42 1.09
N LEU A 39 10.17 11.66 2.02
CA LEU A 39 9.71 10.31 1.75
C LEU A 39 8.50 10.24 0.81
N SER A 40 7.83 11.35 0.47
CA SER A 40 6.78 11.32 -0.57
C SER A 40 7.35 11.43 -1.99
N ALA A 41 8.61 11.83 -2.13
CA ALA A 41 9.28 11.94 -3.41
C ALA A 41 9.85 10.59 -3.87
N ARG A 42 9.40 10.11 -5.04
CA ARG A 42 9.94 8.91 -5.71
C ARG A 42 11.45 8.97 -5.97
N SER A 43 12.04 10.16 -5.99
CA SER A 43 13.48 10.36 -6.14
C SER A 43 14.29 10.17 -4.85
N GLU A 44 13.66 9.95 -3.70
CA GLU A 44 14.35 9.58 -2.46
C GLU A 44 14.65 8.07 -2.48
N PHE A 45 15.84 7.73 -2.98
CA PHE A 45 16.24 6.34 -3.18
C PHE A 45 16.73 5.63 -1.91
N ARG A 46 16.92 6.33 -0.78
CA ARG A 46 17.13 5.66 0.51
C ARG A 46 15.85 4.94 0.96
N GLY A 47 14.71 5.46 0.56
CA GLY A 47 13.38 4.87 0.74
C GLY A 47 12.30 5.91 0.50
N HIS A 48 11.20 5.53 -0.13
CA HIS A 48 10.05 6.42 -0.32
C HIS A 48 8.73 5.66 -0.13
N ALA A 49 7.69 6.42 0.19
CA ALA A 49 6.39 5.90 0.54
C ALA A 49 5.62 5.43 -0.71
N THR A 50 4.92 4.30 -0.54
CA THR A 50 3.89 3.80 -1.44
C THR A 50 2.61 3.56 -0.64
N ALA A 51 1.49 3.43 -1.35
CA ALA A 51 0.20 3.17 -0.74
C ALA A 51 -0.39 1.87 -1.30
N GLY A 52 -0.67 0.92 -0.40
CA GLY A 52 -1.22 -0.39 -0.75
C GLY A 52 -2.67 -0.55 -0.28
N ALA A 53 -3.48 -1.22 -1.08
CA ALA A 53 -4.88 -1.51 -0.77
C ALA A 53 -5.11 -3.00 -0.54
N ILE A 54 -5.67 -3.33 0.60
CA ILE A 54 -6.21 -4.66 0.90
C ILE A 54 -7.71 -4.55 0.73
N LEU A 55 -8.26 -5.11 -0.34
CA LEU A 55 -9.71 -5.13 -0.55
C LEU A 55 -10.28 -6.49 -0.18
N SER A 56 -11.15 -6.52 0.83
CA SER A 56 -11.91 -7.72 1.21
C SER A 56 -13.26 -7.76 0.48
N GLY A 57 -13.55 -8.90 -0.14
CA GLY A 57 -14.86 -9.21 -0.69
C GLY A 57 -15.84 -9.66 0.38
N ALA A 58 -17.11 -9.83 0.01
CA ALA A 58 -18.19 -10.25 0.92
C ALA A 58 -17.97 -11.66 1.52
N ASP A 59 -17.17 -12.50 0.86
CA ASP A 59 -16.84 -13.86 1.30
C ASP A 59 -15.51 -13.95 2.06
N GLY A 60 -14.88 -12.80 2.36
CA GLY A 60 -13.62 -12.73 3.10
C GLY A 60 -12.37 -12.98 2.26
N ARG A 61 -12.48 -13.21 0.94
CA ARG A 61 -11.32 -13.26 0.05
C ARG A 61 -10.75 -11.87 -0.18
N ILE A 62 -9.45 -11.82 -0.47
CA ILE A 62 -8.69 -10.60 -0.71
C ILE A 62 -8.39 -10.46 -2.20
N LEU A 63 -8.68 -9.30 -2.77
CA LEU A 63 -8.37 -8.99 -4.16
C LEU A 63 -6.86 -8.90 -4.36
N HIS A 64 -6.35 -9.60 -5.37
CA HIS A 64 -4.99 -9.46 -5.87
C HIS A 64 -5.01 -9.11 -7.34
N VAL A 65 -4.02 -8.34 -7.78
CA VAL A 65 -3.72 -8.04 -9.18
C VAL A 65 -2.51 -8.83 -9.66
N HIS A 66 -2.47 -9.16 -10.94
CA HIS A 66 -1.33 -9.79 -11.59
C HIS A 66 -0.46 -8.71 -12.25
N HIS A 67 0.58 -8.29 -11.54
CA HIS A 67 1.43 -7.17 -11.91
C HIS A 67 2.24 -7.49 -13.18
N LEU A 68 2.10 -6.68 -14.23
CA LEU A 68 2.67 -6.90 -15.56
C LEU A 68 4.20 -7.01 -15.52
N ALA A 69 4.88 -6.02 -14.92
CA ALA A 69 6.34 -5.98 -14.93
C ALA A 69 7.01 -7.05 -14.04
N LEU A 70 6.35 -7.49 -12.96
CA LEU A 70 6.91 -8.40 -11.97
C LEU A 70 6.47 -9.86 -12.18
N ASP A 71 5.44 -10.09 -13.00
CA ASP A 71 4.82 -11.41 -13.23
C ASP A 71 4.45 -12.10 -11.90
N LYS A 72 3.81 -11.33 -11.01
CA LYS A 72 3.45 -11.75 -9.64
C LYS A 72 2.05 -11.29 -9.28
N TRP A 73 1.43 -12.05 -8.39
CA TRP A 73 0.19 -11.65 -7.74
C TRP A 73 0.49 -10.81 -6.51
N LEU A 74 0.02 -9.57 -6.52
CA LEU A 74 0.25 -8.59 -5.46
C LEU A 74 -1.09 -7.99 -5.01
N LEU A 75 -1.06 -7.30 -3.87
CA LEU A 75 -2.13 -6.39 -3.50
C LEU A 75 -2.08 -5.17 -4.44
N PRO A 76 -3.22 -4.56 -4.79
CA PRO A 76 -3.22 -3.29 -5.52
C PRO A 76 -2.46 -2.20 -4.76
N GLY A 77 -1.76 -1.31 -5.47
CA GLY A 77 -1.02 -0.24 -4.82
C GLY A 77 0.15 0.29 -5.64
N GLY A 78 0.57 1.51 -5.32
CA GLY A 78 1.53 2.24 -6.13
C GLY A 78 2.13 3.46 -5.45
N HIS A 79 2.74 4.31 -6.27
CA HIS A 79 3.42 5.53 -5.83
C HIS A 79 2.42 6.63 -5.44
N LEU A 80 2.88 7.56 -4.61
CA LEU A 80 2.08 8.75 -4.30
C LEU A 80 2.09 9.71 -5.47
N GLU A 81 0.94 10.30 -5.76
CA GLU A 81 0.76 11.33 -6.78
C GLU A 81 0.47 12.70 -6.16
N SER A 82 0.71 13.76 -6.92
CA SER A 82 0.46 15.14 -6.45
C SER A 82 -1.00 15.45 -6.16
N VAL A 83 -1.91 14.63 -6.68
CA VAL A 83 -3.37 14.73 -6.43
C VAL A 83 -3.77 14.09 -5.11
N ASP A 84 -2.89 13.28 -4.50
CA ASP A 84 -3.18 12.58 -3.26
C ASP A 84 -3.04 13.52 -2.07
N ASP A 85 -4.14 13.66 -1.31
CA ASP A 85 -4.18 14.45 -0.10
C ASP A 85 -3.81 13.63 1.16
N ALA A 86 -3.95 12.30 1.09
CA ALA A 86 -3.66 11.38 2.18
C ALA A 86 -3.31 9.98 1.65
N LEU A 87 -2.49 9.24 2.40
CA LEU A 87 -2.09 7.87 2.07
C LEU A 87 -3.27 6.90 1.87
N LEU A 88 -4.35 7.08 2.63
CA LEU A 88 -5.57 6.27 2.47
C LEU A 88 -6.22 6.51 1.10
N GLU A 89 -6.28 7.76 0.67
CA GLU A 89 -6.85 8.15 -0.63
C GLU A 89 -5.95 7.68 -1.77
N ALA A 90 -4.62 7.75 -1.62
CA ALA A 90 -3.68 7.17 -2.57
C ALA A 90 -3.92 5.66 -2.74
N ALA A 91 -4.06 4.90 -1.65
CA ALA A 91 -4.37 3.48 -1.73
C ALA A 91 -5.72 3.20 -2.42
N LEU A 92 -6.74 4.02 -2.16
CA LEU A 92 -8.05 3.90 -2.80
C LEU A 92 -8.00 4.24 -4.30
N ARG A 93 -7.20 5.25 -4.68
CA ARG A 93 -6.95 5.62 -6.08
C ARG A 93 -6.30 4.46 -6.83
N GLU A 94 -5.18 3.95 -6.35
CA GLU A 94 -4.45 2.83 -6.95
C GLU A 94 -5.36 1.60 -7.10
N LEU A 95 -6.14 1.27 -6.06
CA LEU A 95 -7.14 0.21 -6.13
C LEU A 95 -8.14 0.44 -7.26
N THR A 96 -8.66 1.66 -7.39
CA THR A 96 -9.67 2.02 -8.39
C THR A 96 -9.08 1.95 -9.80
N GLU A 97 -7.88 2.49 -9.99
CA GLU A 97 -7.19 2.56 -11.28
C GLU A 97 -6.84 1.15 -11.78
N GLU A 98 -6.19 0.33 -10.95
CA GLU A 98 -5.76 -0.99 -11.36
C GLU A 98 -6.93 -1.96 -11.60
N THR A 99 -8.00 -1.86 -10.81
CA THR A 99 -9.07 -2.89 -10.78
C THR A 99 -10.37 -2.47 -11.44
N GLY A 100 -10.54 -1.18 -11.74
CA GLY A 100 -11.76 -0.60 -12.27
C GLY A 100 -12.95 -0.62 -11.30
N ILE A 101 -12.73 -0.94 -10.03
CA ILE A 101 -13.77 -0.90 -8.99
C ILE A 101 -13.98 0.56 -8.56
N PRO A 102 -15.19 1.13 -8.70
CA PRO A 102 -15.43 2.52 -8.35
C PRO A 102 -15.21 2.81 -6.86
N ALA A 103 -14.57 3.94 -6.56
CA ALA A 103 -14.32 4.37 -5.17
C ALA A 103 -15.58 4.47 -4.32
N ASP A 104 -16.73 4.84 -4.89
CA ASP A 104 -18.03 4.92 -4.19
C ASP A 104 -18.64 3.55 -3.86
N ALA A 105 -18.11 2.47 -4.44
CA ALA A 105 -18.44 1.10 -4.12
C ALA A 105 -17.49 0.48 -3.08
N VAL A 106 -16.50 1.24 -2.59
CA VAL A 106 -15.51 0.79 -1.62
C VAL A 106 -15.75 1.47 -0.27
N THR A 107 -15.76 0.69 0.80
CA THR A 107 -15.87 1.19 2.17
C THR A 107 -14.55 1.02 2.90
N THR A 108 -14.06 2.10 3.50
CA THR A 108 -12.88 2.06 4.38
C THR A 108 -13.21 1.28 5.66
N VAL A 109 -12.38 0.29 6.01
CA VAL A 109 -12.50 -0.44 7.28
C VAL A 109 -11.70 0.25 8.38
N THR A 110 -10.48 0.69 8.06
CA THR A 110 -9.60 1.40 8.99
C THR A 110 -9.06 2.68 8.36
N HIS A 111 -9.09 3.79 9.10
CA HIS A 111 -8.50 5.06 8.65
C HIS A 111 -6.99 5.15 8.93
N ARG A 112 -6.42 4.12 9.57
CA ARG A 112 -4.98 3.94 9.75
C ARG A 112 -4.50 2.72 8.95
N PRO A 113 -3.21 2.69 8.55
CA PRO A 113 -2.65 1.50 7.94
C PRO A 113 -2.82 0.30 8.86
N VAL A 114 -3.23 -0.84 8.31
CA VAL A 114 -3.20 -2.11 9.05
C VAL A 114 -1.82 -2.74 9.01
N HIS A 115 -0.93 -2.27 8.14
CA HIS A 115 0.43 -2.77 8.01
C HIS A 115 1.30 -1.71 7.35
N ILE A 116 2.56 -1.61 7.78
CA ILE A 116 3.60 -0.87 7.07
C ILE A 116 4.72 -1.85 6.77
N ASP A 117 5.02 -2.02 5.50
CA ASP A 117 6.06 -2.94 5.02
C ASP A 117 7.21 -2.15 4.40
N VAL A 118 8.45 -2.52 4.74
CA VAL A 118 9.65 -1.92 4.13
C VAL A 118 10.36 -3.00 3.34
N HIS A 119 10.40 -2.86 2.02
CA HIS A 119 10.95 -3.89 1.14
C HIS A 119 11.83 -3.33 0.03
N PRO A 120 12.84 -4.11 -0.43
CA PRO A 120 13.74 -3.68 -1.48
C PRO A 120 13.09 -3.73 -2.86
N ILE A 121 13.43 -2.73 -3.67
CA ILE A 121 13.16 -2.67 -5.10
C ILE A 121 14.49 -2.74 -5.85
N ALA A 122 14.56 -3.66 -6.81
CA ALA A 122 15.74 -3.81 -7.64
C ALA A 122 15.90 -2.59 -8.55
N ALA A 123 17.16 -2.25 -8.87
CA ALA A 123 17.47 -1.19 -9.81
C ALA A 123 16.74 -1.40 -11.15
N ASN A 124 16.25 -0.30 -11.71
CA ASN A 124 15.62 -0.25 -13.02
C ASN A 124 16.34 0.78 -13.90
N ASP A 125 17.31 0.31 -14.67
CA ASP A 125 18.12 1.15 -15.56
C ASP A 125 17.27 1.87 -16.62
N THR A 126 16.14 1.29 -17.05
CA THR A 126 15.25 1.92 -18.03
C THR A 126 14.52 3.13 -17.44
N LYS A 127 14.21 3.10 -16.15
CA LYS A 127 13.60 4.22 -15.40
C LYS A 127 14.63 5.15 -14.75
N GLY A 128 15.92 4.78 -14.80
CA GLY A 128 16.99 5.52 -14.12
C GLY A 128 16.91 5.43 -12.59
N GLU A 129 16.33 4.36 -12.06
CA GLU A 129 16.14 4.16 -10.63
C GLU A 129 17.20 3.18 -10.11
N PRO A 130 18.07 3.57 -9.17
CA PRO A 130 18.95 2.63 -8.49
C PRO A 130 18.14 1.66 -7.60
N ASP A 131 18.81 0.69 -6.99
CA ASP A 131 18.19 -0.08 -5.92
C ASP A 131 17.76 0.87 -4.78
N HIS A 132 16.57 0.63 -4.25
CA HIS A 132 15.97 1.48 -3.23
C HIS A 132 14.99 0.67 -2.37
N GLN A 133 14.35 1.34 -1.41
CA GLN A 133 13.28 0.76 -0.58
C GLN A 133 11.94 1.40 -0.91
N HIS A 134 10.89 0.60 -0.94
CA HIS A 134 9.53 1.10 -0.78
C HIS A 134 9.12 0.98 0.70
N ILE A 135 8.40 1.97 1.18
CA ILE A 135 7.77 2.01 2.50
C ILE A 135 6.26 1.99 2.25
N ASP A 136 5.69 0.79 2.28
CA ASP A 136 4.35 0.50 1.81
C ASP A 136 3.31 0.58 2.93
N PHE A 137 2.53 1.65 2.91
CA PHE A 137 1.44 1.89 3.86
C PHE A 137 0.18 1.21 3.37
N ARG A 138 -0.22 0.11 4.02
CA ARG A 138 -1.33 -0.74 3.56
C ARG A 138 -2.62 -0.47 4.33
N PHE A 139 -3.68 -0.13 3.61
CA PHE A 139 -5.00 0.16 4.17
C PHE A 139 -6.01 -0.93 3.83
N LEU A 140 -6.97 -1.13 4.72
CA LEU A 140 -8.00 -2.16 4.58
C LEU A 140 -9.34 -1.58 4.16
N PHE A 141 -9.90 -2.16 3.11
CA PHE A 141 -11.16 -1.79 2.51
C PHE A 141 -12.09 -3.00 2.36
N ARG A 142 -13.37 -2.73 2.12
CA ARG A 142 -14.39 -3.72 1.78
C ARG A 142 -15.18 -3.29 0.55
N THR A 143 -15.64 -4.25 -0.23
CA THR A 143 -16.61 -4.01 -1.29
C THR A 143 -17.55 -5.21 -1.48
N THR A 144 -18.69 -4.95 -2.13
CA THR A 144 -19.55 -5.97 -2.73
C THR A 144 -19.58 -5.85 -4.26
N ALA A 145 -18.80 -4.95 -4.85
CA ALA A 145 -18.72 -4.77 -6.29
C ALA A 145 -17.83 -5.83 -6.94
N ASP A 146 -18.10 -6.08 -8.22
CA ASP A 146 -17.26 -6.92 -9.07
C ASP A 146 -16.07 -6.12 -9.62
N ILE A 147 -15.01 -6.85 -9.98
CA ILE A 147 -13.84 -6.30 -10.67
C ILE A 147 -14.30 -5.66 -11.98
N GLY A 148 -13.84 -4.43 -12.24
CA GLY A 148 -14.15 -3.66 -13.44
C GLY A 148 -13.15 -3.87 -14.57
N GLN A 149 -12.95 -2.82 -15.36
CA GLN A 149 -11.93 -2.80 -16.39
C GLN A 149 -10.55 -2.56 -15.76
N LEU A 150 -9.63 -3.49 -16.01
CA LEU A 150 -8.26 -3.40 -15.51
C LEU A 150 -7.43 -2.36 -16.29
N GLN A 151 -6.50 -1.71 -15.59
CA GLN A 151 -5.46 -0.88 -16.19
C GLN A 151 -4.38 -1.76 -16.84
N ALA A 152 -4.55 -2.04 -18.13
CA ALA A 152 -3.71 -2.99 -18.86
C ALA A 152 -2.22 -2.59 -18.93
N GLU A 153 -1.90 -1.32 -18.68
CA GLU A 153 -0.53 -0.80 -18.61
C GLU A 153 0.25 -1.35 -17.41
N GLU A 154 -0.44 -1.75 -16.33
CA GLU A 154 0.19 -2.15 -15.07
C GLU A 154 -0.21 -3.57 -14.63
N VAL A 155 -1.43 -3.99 -14.94
CA VAL A 155 -2.00 -5.26 -14.50
C VAL A 155 -2.53 -6.09 -15.66
N THR A 156 -2.28 -7.40 -15.59
CA THR A 156 -2.70 -8.38 -16.63
C THR A 156 -3.87 -9.26 -16.19
N GLY A 157 -4.29 -9.14 -14.94
CA GLY A 157 -5.37 -9.90 -14.36
C GLY A 157 -5.68 -9.45 -12.93
N ALA A 158 -6.84 -9.84 -12.43
CA ALA A 158 -7.22 -9.63 -11.04
C ALA A 158 -8.05 -10.83 -10.55
N ALA A 159 -7.85 -11.22 -9.30
CA ALA A 159 -8.50 -12.40 -8.73
C ALA A 159 -8.74 -12.27 -7.23
N TRP A 160 -9.91 -12.73 -6.79
CA TRP A 160 -10.23 -12.92 -5.39
C TRP A 160 -9.54 -14.19 -4.87
N ARG A 161 -8.62 -14.02 -3.92
CA ARG A 161 -7.79 -15.11 -3.36
C ARG A 161 -8.01 -15.24 -1.86
N ASP A 162 -7.77 -16.43 -1.34
CA ASP A 162 -7.84 -16.65 0.11
C ASP A 162 -6.79 -15.81 0.82
N ALA A 163 -7.13 -15.26 1.99
CA ALA A 163 -6.19 -14.45 2.76
C ALA A 163 -4.89 -15.21 3.09
N ASP A 164 -4.93 -16.55 3.15
CA ASP A 164 -3.76 -17.41 3.36
C ASP A 164 -2.75 -17.41 2.20
N THR A 165 -3.09 -16.84 1.04
CA THR A 165 -2.11 -16.63 -0.03
C THR A 165 -1.18 -15.45 0.24
N ILE A 166 -1.48 -14.62 1.25
CA ILE A 166 -0.60 -13.55 1.71
C ILE A 166 0.52 -14.18 2.54
N GLY A 167 1.76 -14.09 2.06
CA GLY A 167 2.93 -14.69 2.71
C GLY A 167 3.26 -14.08 4.08
N ASP A 168 2.94 -12.80 4.27
CA ASP A 168 3.17 -12.09 5.51
C ASP A 168 2.16 -12.52 6.60
N GLN A 169 2.66 -13.15 7.66
CA GLN A 169 1.84 -13.64 8.76
C GLN A 169 1.23 -12.50 9.59
N THR A 170 1.99 -11.43 9.82
CA THR A 170 1.55 -10.29 10.62
C THR A 170 0.38 -9.60 9.91
N LEU A 171 0.53 -9.35 8.61
CA LEU A 171 -0.52 -8.78 7.78
C LEU A 171 -1.78 -9.65 7.80
N ARG A 172 -1.68 -10.97 7.62
CA ARG A 172 -2.84 -11.88 7.71
C ARG A 172 -3.56 -11.78 9.04
N GLN A 173 -2.82 -11.76 10.15
CA GLN A 173 -3.40 -11.64 11.49
C GLN A 173 -4.12 -10.31 11.66
N ARG A 174 -3.54 -9.19 11.20
CA ARG A 174 -4.14 -7.86 11.30
C ARG A 174 -5.37 -7.71 10.43
N ILE A 175 -5.37 -8.27 9.21
CA ILE A 175 -6.57 -8.37 8.37
C ILE A 175 -7.67 -9.13 9.12
N ALA A 176 -7.36 -10.31 9.64
CA ALA A 176 -8.33 -11.13 10.36
C ALA A 176 -8.85 -10.46 11.65
N GLN A 177 -8.07 -9.60 12.30
CA GLN A 177 -8.50 -8.84 13.46
C GLN A 177 -9.41 -7.67 13.07
N ALA A 178 -9.06 -6.93 12.02
CA ALA A 178 -9.81 -5.76 11.58
C ALA A 178 -11.14 -6.10 10.87
N LEU A 179 -11.28 -7.33 10.37
CA LEU A 179 -12.50 -7.81 9.72
C LEU A 179 -13.52 -8.46 10.69
N ARG A 180 -13.18 -8.64 11.98
CA ARG A 180 -14.10 -9.16 13.01
C ARG A 180 -15.07 -8.10 13.50
#